data_AF-A0A964KPD6-F1
#
_entry.id   AF-A0A964KPD6-F1
#
_cell.length_a   1.000
_cell.length_b   1.000
_cell.length_c   1.000
_cell.angle_alpha   90.00
_cell.angle_beta   90.00
_cell.angle_gamma   90.00
#
_symmetry.space_group_name_H-M   'P 1'
#
loop_
_entity.id
_entity.type
_entity.pdbx_description
1 polymer ?
#
loop_
_entity_poly.entity_id
_entity_poly.type
_entity_poly.pdbx_seq_one_letter_code
_entity_poly.pdbx_strand_id
1 'polypeptide(L)'
;MSSIPRGPRWCRREAGIWLPGSPAPWIASFLVVFAAEWGDLTQLATAALVAQTGEPLPVAVAAVAALWSVTVLAVVVGSQAGRLLSQRLLNRVSAAVFTLVGLFVIGSAFLTRQTQLMMTTLRSRNRCLVSLNAPRTQASPPFA
;
A
#
# COMPACT_ATOMS: atom_id res chain seq x y z
N MET A 1 -8.92 42.09 41.11
CA MET A 1 -7.70 41.77 40.35
C MET A 1 -6.91 40.72 41.12
N SER A 2 -7.06 39.45 40.76
CA SER A 2 -6.19 38.36 41.22
C SER A 2 -6.02 37.39 40.06
N SER A 3 -4.77 37.17 39.71
CA SER A 3 -4.23 36.54 38.51
C SER A 3 -4.73 35.12 38.26
N ILE A 4 -5.28 34.89 37.07
CA ILE A 4 -5.53 33.56 36.49
C ILE A 4 -4.17 32.88 36.27
N PRO A 5 -3.93 31.67 36.82
CA PRO A 5 -2.71 30.93 36.55
C PRO A 5 -2.67 30.45 35.09
N ARG A 6 -1.60 30.79 34.37
CA ARG A 6 -1.34 30.30 33.01
C ARG A 6 -0.75 28.89 33.07
N GLY A 7 -1.57 27.88 32.78
CA GLY A 7 -1.12 26.50 32.60
C GLY A 7 -0.19 26.30 31.39
N PRO A 8 0.49 25.14 31.30
CA PRO A 8 1.46 24.85 30.23
C PRO A 8 0.83 24.82 28.84
N ARG A 9 1.54 25.38 27.84
CA ARG A 9 1.07 25.59 26.45
C ARG A 9 0.71 24.31 25.67
N TRP A 10 1.07 23.13 26.17
CA TRP A 10 0.86 21.84 25.51
C TRP A 10 -0.61 21.42 25.49
N CYS A 11 -1.43 21.91 26.42
CA CYS A 11 -2.86 21.59 26.48
C CYS A 11 -3.70 22.35 25.42
N ARG A 12 -3.11 23.31 24.68
CA ARG A 12 -3.81 24.16 23.70
C ARG A 12 -3.66 23.69 22.25
N ARG A 13 -2.75 22.75 21.96
CA ARG A 13 -2.40 22.40 20.57
C ARG A 13 -3.22 21.23 19.99
N GLU A 14 -4.07 20.58 20.80
CA GLU A 14 -4.93 19.47 20.37
C GLU A 14 -6.41 19.88 20.18
N ALA A 15 -6.79 21.09 20.59
CA ALA A 15 -8.17 21.57 20.51
C ALA A 15 -8.57 22.19 19.15
N GLY A 16 -7.73 22.07 18.11
CA GLY A 16 -7.86 22.83 16.86
C GLY A 16 -8.03 22.02 15.57
N ILE A 17 -8.26 20.70 15.63
CA ILE A 17 -8.41 19.85 14.42
C ILE A 17 -9.86 19.47 14.09
N TRP A 18 -10.79 19.68 15.02
CA TRP A 18 -12.22 19.48 14.78
C TRP A 18 -12.85 20.76 14.23
N LEU A 19 -12.68 20.98 12.92
CA LEU A 19 -13.44 22.00 12.19
C LEU A 19 -14.95 21.74 12.37
N PRO A 20 -15.77 22.77 12.67
CA PRO A 20 -17.22 22.63 12.70
C PRO A 20 -17.70 22.28 11.28
N GLY A 21 -18.21 21.05 11.11
CA GLY A 21 -18.51 20.46 9.79
C GLY A 21 -17.69 19.22 9.42
N SER A 22 -16.80 18.73 10.31
CA SER A 22 -16.10 17.45 10.12
C SER A 22 -17.09 16.27 10.16
N PRO A 23 -16.94 15.26 9.26
CA PRO A 23 -17.76 14.06 9.33
C PRO A 23 -17.56 13.39 10.69
N ALA A 24 -18.61 12.72 11.20
CA ALA A 24 -18.54 12.04 12.49
C ALA A 24 -17.25 11.21 12.58
N PRO A 25 -16.56 11.17 13.74
CA PRO A 25 -15.25 10.55 13.86
C PRO A 25 -15.22 9.10 13.36
N TRP A 26 -16.31 8.36 13.56
CA TRP A 26 -16.50 7.00 13.03
C TRP A 26 -16.47 6.93 11.50
N ILE A 27 -17.07 7.92 10.82
CA ILE A 27 -17.07 8.02 9.36
C ILE A 27 -15.66 8.34 8.86
N ALA A 28 -14.96 9.29 9.50
CA ALA A 28 -13.58 9.62 9.15
C ALA A 28 -12.65 8.40 9.32
N SER A 29 -12.74 7.71 10.45
CA SER A 29 -11.96 6.48 10.69
C SER A 29 -12.32 5.37 9.70
N PHE A 30 -13.62 5.15 9.43
CA PHE A 30 -14.05 4.17 8.44
C PHE A 30 -13.50 4.48 7.06
N LEU A 31 -13.64 5.72 6.57
CA LEU A 31 -13.18 6.10 5.24
C LEU A 31 -11.66 6.00 5.08
N VAL A 32 -10.90 6.41 6.10
CA VAL A 32 -9.43 6.29 6.08
C VAL A 32 -9.00 4.83 6.03
N VAL A 33 -9.56 3.98 6.89
CA VAL A 33 -9.23 2.55 6.91
C VAL A 33 -9.71 1.87 5.65
N PHE A 34 -10.93 2.14 5.20
CA PHE A 34 -11.50 1.60 3.97
C PHE A 34 -10.66 1.96 2.74
N ALA A 35 -10.23 3.22 2.63
CA ALA A 35 -9.35 3.64 1.53
C ALA A 35 -7.96 3.00 1.61
N ALA A 36 -7.43 2.79 2.82
CA ALA A 36 -6.15 2.11 3.02
C ALA A 36 -6.22 0.61 2.70
N GLU A 37 -7.36 -0.03 2.97
CA GLU A 37 -7.61 -1.46 2.79
C GLU A 37 -8.23 -1.82 1.43
N TRP A 38 -8.58 -0.82 0.62
CA TRP A 38 -9.20 -1.06 -0.69
C TRP A 38 -8.22 -1.67 -1.66
N GLY A 39 -8.45 -2.93 -2.03
CA GLY A 39 -7.55 -3.68 -2.90
C GLY A 39 -6.32 -4.23 -2.19
N ASP A 40 -6.44 -4.53 -0.89
CA ASP A 40 -5.38 -5.24 -0.17
C ASP A 40 -5.02 -6.57 -0.87
N LEU A 41 -3.76 -6.96 -0.73
CA LEU A 41 -3.18 -8.17 -1.31
C LEU A 41 -3.97 -9.42 -0.89
N THR A 42 -4.53 -9.42 0.32
CA THR A 42 -5.37 -10.51 0.81
C THR A 42 -6.71 -10.63 0.06
N GLN A 43 -7.29 -9.51 -0.38
CA GLN A 43 -8.53 -9.51 -1.17
C GLN A 43 -8.29 -10.11 -2.56
N LEU A 44 -7.18 -9.73 -3.21
CA LEU A 44 -6.78 -10.30 -4.50
C LEU A 44 -6.43 -11.79 -4.39
N ALA A 45 -5.73 -12.19 -3.33
CA ALA A 45 -5.41 -13.60 -3.08
C ALA A 45 -6.68 -14.43 -2.87
N THR A 46 -7.66 -13.91 -2.11
CA THR A 46 -8.94 -14.57 -1.88
C THR A 46 -9.74 -14.68 -3.19
N ALA A 47 -9.81 -13.61 -3.99
CA ALA A 47 -10.48 -13.62 -5.28
C ALA A 47 -9.84 -14.62 -6.26
N ALA A 48 -8.50 -14.69 -6.29
CA ALA A 48 -7.77 -15.68 -7.09
C ALA A 48 -8.02 -17.12 -6.61
N LEU A 49 -8.18 -17.33 -5.31
CA LEU A 49 -8.49 -18.65 -4.76
C LEU A 49 -9.93 -19.08 -5.07
N VAL A 50 -10.88 -18.15 -5.02
CA VAL A 50 -12.26 -18.37 -5.49
C VAL A 50 -12.28 -18.69 -6.98
N ALA A 51 -11.52 -17.96 -7.80
CA ALA A 51 -11.44 -18.21 -9.24
C ALA A 51 -10.86 -19.60 -9.57
N GLN A 52 -9.96 -20.13 -8.74
CA GLN A 52 -9.38 -21.46 -8.92
C GLN A 52 -10.28 -22.59 -8.42
N THR A 53 -10.99 -22.38 -7.31
CA THR A 53 -11.82 -23.41 -6.66
C THR A 53 -13.26 -23.44 -7.17
N GLY A 54 -13.76 -22.32 -7.72
CA GLY A 54 -15.15 -22.16 -8.17
C GLY A 54 -16.16 -22.00 -7.03
N GLU A 55 -15.73 -22.10 -5.77
CA GLU A 55 -16.59 -22.22 -4.59
C GLU A 55 -16.36 -21.04 -3.63
N PRO A 56 -17.18 -19.96 -3.70
CA PRO A 56 -16.91 -18.72 -2.96
C PRO A 56 -17.12 -18.83 -1.44
N LEU A 57 -18.11 -19.61 -1.00
CA LEU A 57 -18.49 -19.75 0.41
C LEU A 57 -17.40 -20.48 1.24
N PRO A 58 -16.92 -21.67 0.83
CA PRO A 58 -15.86 -22.36 1.55
C PRO A 58 -14.56 -21.55 1.63
N VAL A 59 -14.20 -20.86 0.54
CA VAL A 59 -13.01 -20.01 0.49
C VAL A 59 -13.13 -18.83 1.45
N ALA A 60 -14.29 -18.17 1.51
CA ALA A 60 -14.51 -17.07 2.45
C ALA A 60 -14.36 -17.52 3.90
N VAL A 61 -14.95 -18.66 4.27
CA VAL A 61 -14.85 -19.22 5.63
C VAL A 61 -13.41 -19.58 5.96
N ALA A 62 -12.69 -20.23 5.03
CA ALA A 62 -11.29 -20.58 5.21
C ALA A 62 -10.39 -19.35 5.36
N ALA A 63 -10.61 -18.30 4.55
CA ALA A 63 -9.85 -17.06 4.62
C ALA A 63 -10.06 -16.33 5.96
N VAL A 64 -11.30 -16.24 6.44
CA VAL A 64 -11.61 -15.65 7.75
C VAL A 64 -10.99 -16.46 8.88
N ALA A 65 -11.12 -17.79 8.84
CA ALA A 65 -10.53 -18.67 9.83
C ALA A 65 -8.98 -18.56 9.85
N ALA A 66 -8.35 -18.45 8.68
CA ALA A 66 -6.92 -18.23 8.56
C ALA A 66 -6.48 -16.89 9.17
N LEU A 67 -7.21 -15.80 8.88
CA LEU A 67 -6.95 -14.49 9.50
C LEU A 67 -7.04 -14.56 11.02
N TRP A 68 -8.13 -15.12 11.55
CA TRP A 68 -8.31 -15.25 13.00
C TRP A 68 -7.20 -16.07 13.65
N SER A 69 -6.81 -17.18 13.02
CA SER A 69 -5.74 -18.03 13.51
C SER A 69 -4.41 -17.29 13.58
N VAL A 70 -4.07 -16.53 12.54
CA VAL A 70 -2.87 -15.69 12.51
C VAL A 70 -2.94 -14.58 13.56
N THR A 71 -4.08 -13.92 13.73
CA THR A 71 -4.24 -12.86 14.75
C THR A 71 -4.07 -13.42 16.16
N VAL A 72 -4.69 -14.55 16.47
CA VAL A 72 -4.54 -15.20 17.79
C VAL A 72 -3.09 -15.57 18.03
N LEU A 73 -2.43 -16.19 17.05
CA LEU A 73 -1.02 -16.54 17.15
C LEU A 73 -0.14 -15.30 17.36
N ALA A 74 -0.38 -14.23 16.60
CA ALA A 74 0.35 -12.98 16.71
C ALA A 74 0.18 -12.32 18.08
N VAL A 75 -1.03 -12.34 18.66
CA VAL A 75 -1.28 -11.81 20.01
C VAL A 75 -0.60 -12.65 21.08
N VAL A 76 -0.68 -13.98 20.99
CA VAL A 76 -0.03 -14.88 21.95
C VAL A 76 1.49 -14.68 21.93
N VAL A 77 2.10 -14.76 20.74
CA VAL A 77 3.54 -14.56 20.56
C VAL A 77 3.96 -13.14 20.94
N GLY A 78 3.20 -12.13 20.51
CA GLY A 78 3.45 -10.72 20.81
C GLY A 78 3.35 -10.42 22.31
N SER A 79 2.40 -11.02 23.02
CA SER A 79 2.24 -10.85 24.47
C SER A 79 3.40 -11.46 25.26
N GLN A 80 3.92 -12.61 24.82
CA GLN A 80 5.09 -13.25 25.43
C GLN A 80 6.37 -12.46 25.12
N ALA A 81 6.53 -12.03 23.86
CA ALA A 81 7.65 -11.21 23.43
C ALA A 81 7.66 -9.85 24.15
N GLY A 82 6.50 -9.22 24.36
CA GLY A 82 6.37 -7.95 25.07
C GLY A 82 6.73 -8.02 26.57
N ARG A 83 6.67 -9.21 27.19
CA ARG A 83 7.18 -9.39 28.56
C ARG A 83 8.71 -9.46 28.63
N LEU A 84 9.35 -9.91 27.54
CA LEU A 84 10.80 -10.09 27.45
C LEU A 84 11.51 -8.89 26.82
N LEU A 85 10.82 -8.13 25.97
CA LEU A 85 11.37 -7.03 25.18
C LEU A 85 10.99 -5.66 25.77
N SER A 86 12.00 -4.85 26.11
CA SER A 86 11.73 -3.46 26.51
C SER A 86 11.19 -2.64 25.34
N GLN A 87 10.23 -1.76 25.60
CA GLN A 87 9.64 -0.84 24.61
C GLN A 87 10.69 -0.05 23.81
N ARG A 88 11.82 0.27 24.44
CA ARG A 88 12.93 1.00 23.81
C ARG A 88 13.61 0.17 22.71
N LEU A 89 13.71 -1.15 22.92
CA LEU A 89 14.36 -2.06 21.99
C LEU A 89 13.47 -2.31 20.77
N LEU A 90 12.16 -2.50 20.98
CA LEU A 90 11.16 -2.55 19.92
C LEU A 90 11.23 -1.30 19.02
N ASN A 91 11.20 -0.10 19.60
CA ASN A 91 11.28 1.14 18.82
C ASN A 91 12.59 1.25 18.02
N ARG A 92 13.73 0.87 18.59
CA ARG A 92 15.01 0.92 17.86
C ARG A 92 15.05 -0.09 16.72
N VAL A 93 14.53 -1.30 16.93
CA VAL A 93 14.47 -2.33 15.89
C VAL A 93 13.53 -1.90 14.77
N SER A 94 12.32 -1.43 15.07
CA SER A 94 11.39 -0.93 14.06
C SER A 94 11.99 0.22 13.26
N ALA A 95 12.61 1.20 13.93
CA ALA A 95 13.29 2.31 13.25
C ALA A 95 14.41 1.81 12.31
N ALA A 96 15.27 0.91 12.79
CA ALA A 96 16.35 0.33 11.99
C ALA A 96 15.81 -0.44 10.78
N VAL A 97 14.80 -1.30 10.96
CA VAL A 97 14.18 -2.07 9.87
C VAL A 97 13.54 -1.15 8.84
N PHE A 98 12.76 -0.15 9.27
CA PHE A 98 12.15 0.81 8.35
C PHE A 98 13.19 1.64 7.60
N THR A 99 14.28 2.05 8.25
CA THR A 99 15.38 2.74 7.56
C THR A 99 16.05 1.82 6.53
N LEU A 100 16.33 0.57 6.87
CA LEU A 100 16.93 -0.40 5.95
C LEU A 100 16.03 -0.70 4.76
N VAL A 101 14.75 -0.98 5.00
CA VAL A 101 13.76 -1.22 3.94
C VAL A 101 13.59 0.03 3.08
N GLY A 102 13.52 1.22 3.68
CA GLY A 102 13.43 2.48 2.95
C GLY A 102 14.63 2.71 2.02
N LEU A 103 15.85 2.50 2.51
CA LEU A 103 17.07 2.58 1.70
C LEU A 103 17.08 1.53 0.58
N PHE A 104 16.64 0.31 0.88
CA PHE A 104 16.53 -0.77 -0.11
C PHE A 104 15.51 -0.44 -1.20
N VAL A 105 14.34 0.11 -0.85
CA VAL A 105 13.31 0.54 -1.81
C VAL A 105 13.83 1.68 -2.67
N ILE A 106 14.51 2.67 -2.09
CA ILE A 106 15.11 3.77 -2.85
C ILE A 106 16.18 3.23 -3.80
N GLY A 107 17.06 2.34 -3.32
CA GLY A 107 18.09 1.70 -4.14
C GLY A 107 17.48 0.90 -5.28
N SER A 108 16.57 -0.03 -4.97
CA SER A 108 15.90 -0.85 -5.99
C SER A 108 15.09 -0.01 -6.98
N ALA A 109 14.47 1.08 -6.57
CA ALA A 109 13.81 2.03 -7.48
C ALA A 109 14.81 2.72 -8.42
N PHE A 110 16.00 3.09 -7.93
CA PHE A 110 17.06 3.67 -8.76
C PHE A 110 17.63 2.66 -9.76
N LEU A 111 17.88 1.43 -9.34
CA LEU A 111 18.33 0.35 -10.23
C LEU A 111 17.25 -0.02 -11.27
N THR A 112 15.97 -0.04 -10.88
CA THR A 112 14.84 -0.31 -11.78
C THR A 112 14.62 0.81 -12.81
N ARG A 113 14.87 2.07 -12.43
CA ARG A 113 14.81 3.20 -13.37
C ARG A 113 15.82 3.08 -14.51
N GLN A 114 17.03 2.56 -14.25
CA GLN A 114 18.04 2.36 -15.30
C GLN A 114 17.64 1.28 -16.32
N THR A 115 16.96 0.21 -15.90
CA THR A 115 16.55 -0.87 -16.82
C THR A 115 15.35 -0.49 -17.70
N GLN A 116 14.40 0.30 -17.18
CA GLN A 116 13.27 0.81 -17.96
C GLN A 116 13.72 1.74 -19.11
N LEU A 117 14.68 2.64 -18.87
CA LEU A 117 15.21 3.55 -19.90
C LEU A 117 15.86 2.81 -21.08
N MET A 118 16.50 1.68 -20.82
CA MET A 118 17.09 0.84 -21.86
C MET A 118 16.02 0.08 -22.68
N MET A 119 14.99 -0.46 -22.01
CA MET A 119 13.90 -1.17 -22.70
C MET A 119 12.99 -0.25 -23.53
N THR A 120 12.72 0.98 -23.08
CA THR A 120 11.94 1.95 -23.87
C THR A 120 12.69 2.43 -25.11
N THR A 121 14.01 2.58 -25.03
CA THR A 121 14.84 3.00 -26.16
C THR A 121 14.92 1.90 -27.24
N LEU A 122 15.02 0.63 -26.84
CA LEU A 122 14.99 -0.50 -27.77
C LEU A 122 13.59 -0.72 -28.40
N ARG A 123 12.51 -0.54 -27.63
CA ARG A 123 11.13 -0.62 -28.16
C ARG A 123 10.82 0.50 -29.16
N SER A 124 11.37 1.69 -28.94
CA SER A 124 11.29 2.83 -29.87
C SER A 124 12.02 2.54 -31.19
N ARG A 125 13.26 2.05 -31.13
CA ARG A 125 14.05 1.70 -32.31
C ARG A 125 13.41 0.59 -33.17
N ASN A 126 12.90 -0.48 -32.56
CA ASN A 126 12.23 -1.55 -33.31
C ASN A 126 10.92 -1.10 -33.96
N ARG A 127 10.16 -0.20 -33.33
CA ARG A 127 8.92 0.33 -33.92
C ARG A 127 9.19 1.19 -35.16
N CYS A 128 10.27 1.97 -35.15
CA CYS A 128 10.70 2.72 -36.34
C CYS A 128 11.19 1.81 -37.47
N LEU A 129 11.95 0.74 -37.16
CA LEU A 129 12.39 -0.23 -38.17
C LEU A 129 11.23 -0.99 -38.82
N VAL A 130 10.21 -1.38 -38.05
CA VAL A 130 9.01 -2.04 -38.59
C VAL A 130 8.19 -1.08 -39.45
N SER A 131 8.07 0.19 -39.06
CA SER A 131 7.35 1.19 -39.84
C SER A 131 8.04 1.56 -41.16
N LEU A 132 9.38 1.50 -41.22
CA LEU A 132 10.15 1.77 -42.42
C LEU A 132 10.19 0.57 -43.39
N ASN A 133 9.96 -0.64 -42.88
CA ASN A 133 9.86 -1.87 -43.69
C ASN A 133 8.40 -2.22 -44.06
N ALA A 134 7.45 -1.31 -43.84
CA ALA A 134 6.06 -1.52 -44.24
C ALA A 134 5.96 -1.52 -45.77
N PRO A 135 5.44 -2.59 -46.40
CA PRO A 135 5.33 -2.66 -47.85
C PRO A 135 4.39 -1.55 -48.32
N ARG A 136 4.86 -0.70 -49.25
CA ARG A 136 4.02 0.31 -49.90
C ARG A 136 2.97 -0.41 -50.74
N THR A 137 1.80 -0.66 -50.15
CA THR A 137 0.61 -1.05 -50.90
C THR A 137 0.22 0.13 -51.78
N GLN A 138 0.47 -0.02 -53.08
CA GLN A 138 0.12 0.92 -54.13
C GLN A 138 -1.39 1.17 -54.10
N ALA A 139 -1.78 2.43 -53.88
CA ALA A 139 -3.16 2.86 -54.01
C ALA A 139 -3.58 2.75 -55.49
N SER A 140 -4.53 1.86 -55.78
CA SER A 140 -5.22 1.77 -57.06
C SER A 140 -6.06 3.03 -57.31
N PRO A 141 -6.05 3.61 -58.53
CA PRO A 141 -6.90 4.77 -58.84
C PRO A 141 -8.38 4.37 -58.91
N PRO A 142 -9.32 5.27 -58.53
CA PRO A 142 -10.74 5.02 -58.67
C PRO A 142 -11.14 5.11 -60.15
N PHE A 143 -11.38 3.95 -60.76
CA PHE A 143 -12.25 3.84 -61.93
C PHE A 143 -13.51 3.09 -61.51
N ALA A 144 -14.62 3.83 -61.35
CA ALA A 144 -16.01 3.44 -61.61
C ALA A 144 -16.95 4.49 -61.00
#